data_AF-A0A199NYA1-F1
#
_entry.id   AF-A0A199NYA1-F1
#
_cell.length_a   1.000
_cell.length_b   1.000
_cell.length_c   1.000
_cell.angle_alpha   90.00
_cell.angle_beta   90.00
_cell.angle_gamma   90.00
#
_symmetry.space_group_name_H-M   'P 1'
#
loop_
_entity.id
_entity.type
_entity.pdbx_description
1 polymer ?
#
loop_
_entity_poly.entity_id
_entity_poly.type
_entity_poly.pdbx_seq_one_letter_code
_entity_poly.pdbx_strand_id
1 'polypeptide(L)'
;MRTVVPLVRDLAPHDARPIEVEFDLPAQADDAEPPIFIGVRLTGRDSTAVAEAGDRLERADVGAVVQLERVESSGSAKVGLERSQRVGRDQEVPVALAADGVAPSLFAFDADPMALQEAGLSSAETVSKEFAFAYSPSLPAGRYRLSLRIDRNREALIDANAQLLIAYTWKAK
;
A
#
# COMPACT_ATOMS: atom_id res chain seq x y z
N MET A 1 -5.32 18.66 10.46
CA MET A 1 -5.42 18.27 9.03
C MET A 1 -5.85 16.81 8.98
N ARG A 2 -6.83 16.48 8.15
CA ARG A 2 -7.41 15.14 8.04
C ARG A 2 -6.72 14.43 6.88
N THR A 3 -6.04 13.31 7.12
CA THR A 3 -5.33 12.57 6.05
C THR A 3 -6.35 11.80 5.21
N VAL A 4 -6.30 11.90 3.88
CA VAL A 4 -7.30 11.31 2.97
C VAL A 4 -6.59 10.47 1.91
N VAL A 5 -7.19 9.37 1.47
CA VAL A 5 -6.66 8.51 0.40
C VAL A 5 -6.82 9.17 -0.99
N PRO A 6 -5.83 9.06 -1.90
CA PRO A 6 -4.53 8.43 -1.70
C PRO A 6 -3.60 9.28 -0.83
N LEU A 7 -2.78 8.62 -0.01
CA LEU A 7 -1.84 9.28 0.89
C LEU A 7 -0.46 8.67 0.83
N VAL A 8 0.54 9.50 1.08
CA VAL A 8 1.96 9.11 1.11
C VAL A 8 2.61 9.52 2.41
N ARG A 9 3.54 8.69 2.90
CA ARG A 9 4.36 8.99 4.08
C ARG A 9 5.78 8.49 3.87
N ASP A 10 6.76 9.28 4.29
CA ASP A 10 8.15 8.84 4.29
C ASP A 10 8.36 7.74 5.32
N LEU A 11 9.12 6.72 4.94
CA LEU A 11 9.55 5.68 5.86
C LEU A 11 10.75 6.23 6.66
N ALA A 12 10.54 6.52 7.94
CA ALA A 12 11.63 7.04 8.77
C ALA A 12 12.79 6.01 8.82
N PRO A 13 14.03 6.42 8.54
CA PRO A 13 15.14 5.48 8.33
C PRO A 13 15.57 4.71 9.59
N HIS A 14 15.24 5.20 10.78
CA HIS A 14 15.73 4.63 12.05
C HIS A 14 14.64 4.34 13.08
N ASP A 15 13.36 4.31 12.67
CA ASP A 15 12.27 4.03 13.60
C ASP A 15 11.73 2.61 13.42
N ALA A 16 12.15 1.69 14.29
CA ALA A 16 11.65 0.31 14.31
C ALA A 16 10.20 0.22 14.84
N ARG A 17 9.62 1.32 15.32
CA ARG A 17 8.23 1.32 15.77
C ARG A 17 7.28 1.13 14.59
N PRO A 18 6.09 0.56 14.84
CA PRO A 18 5.01 0.57 13.86
C PRO A 18 4.73 2.00 13.38
N ILE A 19 4.57 2.13 12.08
CA ILE A 19 4.04 3.33 11.45
C ILE A 19 2.53 3.30 11.66
N GLU A 20 2.02 4.26 12.43
CA GLU A 20 0.60 4.43 12.68
C GLU A 20 0.05 5.59 11.85
N VAL A 21 -0.99 5.31 11.06
CA VAL A 21 -1.63 6.32 10.21
C VAL A 21 -3.13 6.25 10.39
N GLU A 22 -3.72 7.33 10.87
CA GLU A 22 -5.16 7.54 10.76
C GLU A 22 -5.48 8.31 9.47
N PHE A 23 -6.45 7.80 8.73
CA PHE A 23 -6.88 8.38 7.47
C PHE A 23 -8.38 8.18 7.25
N ASP A 24 -8.92 8.97 6.34
CA ASP A 24 -10.28 8.84 5.87
C ASP A 24 -10.28 8.34 4.43
N LEU A 25 -11.16 7.37 4.20
CA LEU A 25 -11.44 6.79 2.91
C LEU A 25 -12.77 7.37 2.41
N PRO A 26 -12.75 8.31 1.45
CA PRO A 26 -13.96 8.76 0.79
C PRO A 26 -14.48 7.68 -0.18
N ALA A 27 -15.79 7.68 -0.39
CA ALA A 27 -16.38 6.97 -1.53
C ALA A 27 -15.87 7.59 -2.83
N GLN A 28 -15.68 6.78 -3.86
CA GLN A 28 -15.49 7.26 -5.22
C GLN A 28 -16.85 7.48 -5.90
N ALA A 29 -16.89 8.31 -6.94
CA ALA A 29 -18.14 8.71 -7.60
C ALA A 29 -19.02 7.51 -8.00
N ASP A 30 -18.38 6.42 -8.44
CA ASP A 30 -19.05 5.20 -8.90
C ASP A 30 -18.82 3.98 -7.99
N ASP A 31 -18.14 4.15 -6.85
CA ASP A 31 -17.87 3.06 -5.90
C ASP A 31 -17.93 3.54 -4.45
N ALA A 32 -18.96 3.09 -3.73
CA ALA A 32 -19.13 3.36 -2.30
C ALA A 32 -18.18 2.56 -1.42
N GLU A 33 -17.58 1.49 -1.96
CA GLU A 33 -16.65 0.60 -1.27
C GLU A 33 -15.38 0.39 -2.11
N PRO A 34 -14.64 1.46 -2.40
CA PRO A 34 -13.54 1.40 -3.35
C PRO A 34 -12.42 0.47 -2.87
N PRO A 35 -11.81 -0.34 -3.76
CA PRO A 35 -10.69 -1.17 -3.38
C PRO A 35 -9.46 -0.32 -3.07
N ILE A 36 -8.73 -0.68 -2.02
CA ILE A 36 -7.48 0.00 -1.64
C ILE A 36 -6.36 -1.01 -1.44
N PHE A 37 -5.12 -0.54 -1.53
CA PHE A 37 -3.97 -1.29 -1.05
C PHE A 37 -3.12 -0.49 -0.08
N ILE A 38 -2.36 -1.22 0.72
CA ILE A 38 -1.36 -0.71 1.65
C ILE A 38 0.00 -1.24 1.18
N GLY A 39 0.90 -0.32 0.90
CA GLY A 39 2.11 -0.65 0.18
C GLY A 39 3.15 0.44 0.23
N VAL A 40 4.03 0.42 -0.77
CA VAL A 40 5.04 1.43 -0.97
C VAL A 40 5.09 1.86 -2.43
N ARG A 41 5.57 3.08 -2.65
CA ARG A 41 5.89 3.60 -3.97
C ARG A 41 7.35 4.01 -4.06
N LEU A 42 7.91 3.85 -5.23
CA LEU A 42 9.19 4.40 -5.66
C LEU A 42 8.90 5.49 -6.67
N THR A 43 9.55 6.65 -6.56
CA THR A 43 9.37 7.76 -7.51
C THR A 43 10.71 8.33 -7.93
N GLY A 44 10.85 8.69 -9.20
CA GLY A 44 12.08 9.29 -9.73
C GLY A 44 11.90 9.88 -11.12
N ARG A 45 12.87 10.67 -11.57
CA ARG A 45 12.89 11.25 -12.92
C ARG A 45 13.49 10.31 -13.97
N ASP A 46 14.37 9.41 -13.54
CA ASP A 46 15.00 8.41 -14.40
C ASP A 46 14.20 7.11 -14.33
N SER A 47 13.54 6.77 -15.44
CA SER A 47 12.72 5.57 -15.55
C SER A 47 13.52 4.26 -15.41
N THR A 48 14.77 4.25 -15.88
CA THR A 48 15.63 3.08 -15.79
C THR A 48 16.03 2.85 -14.33
N ALA A 49 16.43 3.91 -13.63
CA ALA A 49 16.81 3.84 -12.23
C ALA A 49 15.64 3.38 -11.34
N VAL A 50 14.43 3.89 -11.58
CA VAL A 50 13.22 3.47 -10.85
C VAL A 50 12.85 2.01 -11.16
N ALA A 51 12.96 1.59 -12.43
CA ALA A 51 12.70 0.22 -12.82
C ALA A 51 13.65 -0.75 -12.11
N GLU A 52 14.96 -0.46 -12.13
CA GLU A 52 15.98 -1.26 -11.46
C GLU A 52 15.83 -1.27 -9.93
N ALA A 53 15.46 -0.14 -9.32
CA ALA A 53 15.19 -0.08 -7.88
C ALA A 53 13.98 -0.94 -7.50
N GLY A 54 12.90 -0.90 -8.29
CA GLY A 54 11.73 -1.75 -8.09
C GLY A 54 12.07 -3.24 -8.22
N ASP A 55 12.87 -3.59 -9.23
CA ASP A 55 13.36 -4.94 -9.45
C ASP A 55 14.22 -5.47 -8.30
N ARG A 56 15.05 -4.63 -7.68
CA ARG A 56 15.80 -4.97 -6.47
C ARG A 56 14.87 -5.16 -5.28
N LEU A 57 13.89 -4.25 -5.12
CA LEU A 57 12.96 -4.27 -3.99
C LEU A 57 12.07 -5.51 -4.00
N GLU A 58 11.55 -5.91 -5.17
CA GLU A 58 10.74 -7.12 -5.33
C GLU A 58 11.51 -8.39 -4.90
N ARG A 59 12.83 -8.41 -5.11
CA ARG A 59 13.71 -9.54 -4.75
C ARG A 59 14.25 -9.45 -3.32
N ALA A 60 13.97 -8.37 -2.59
CA ALA A 60 14.59 -8.09 -1.30
C ALA A 60 13.90 -8.77 -0.11
N ASP A 61 12.90 -9.63 -0.32
CA ASP A 61 12.15 -10.35 0.75
C ASP A 61 11.69 -9.40 1.88
N VAL A 62 11.12 -8.25 1.49
CA VAL A 62 10.60 -7.27 2.45
C VAL A 62 9.31 -7.79 3.06
N GLY A 63 9.36 -8.13 4.34
CA GLY A 63 8.23 -8.63 5.12
C GLY A 63 7.72 -7.59 6.11
N ALA A 64 6.41 -7.54 6.30
CA ALA A 64 5.76 -6.61 7.21
C ALA A 64 4.63 -7.27 8.01
N VAL A 65 4.22 -6.61 9.08
CA VAL A 65 2.96 -6.84 9.77
C VAL A 65 2.05 -5.65 9.48
N VAL A 66 0.91 -5.94 8.84
CA VAL A 66 -0.08 -4.97 8.39
C VAL A 66 -1.39 -5.22 9.14
N GLN A 67 -1.86 -4.21 9.87
CA GLN A 67 -3.16 -4.26 10.52
C GLN A 67 -3.95 -3.02 10.15
N LEU A 68 -5.17 -3.24 9.67
CA LEU A 68 -6.11 -2.18 9.33
C LEU A 68 -7.34 -2.32 10.20
N GLU A 69 -7.74 -1.22 10.82
CA GLU A 69 -8.95 -1.15 11.62
C GLU A 69 -9.85 -0.01 11.14
N ARG A 70 -11.15 -0.28 11.05
CA ARG A 70 -12.16 0.76 10.87
C ARG A 70 -12.44 1.41 12.21
N VAL A 71 -12.42 2.74 12.26
CA VAL A 71 -12.72 3.52 13.45
C VAL A 71 -14.20 3.87 13.46
N GLU A 72 -14.92 3.36 14.46
CA GLU A 72 -16.35 3.57 14.65
C GLU A 72 -16.62 4.26 16.00
N SER A 73 -17.83 4.77 16.20
CA SER A 73 -18.22 5.48 17.42
C SER A 73 -18.09 4.62 18.69
N SER A 74 -18.24 3.30 18.55
CA SER A 74 -18.21 2.30 19.62
C SER A 74 -16.87 1.60 19.80
N GLY A 75 -15.86 1.91 18.99
CA GLY A 75 -14.55 1.25 19.03
C GLY A 75 -13.93 1.08 17.65
N SER A 76 -12.96 0.17 17.53
CA SER A 76 -12.37 -0.19 16.25
C SER A 76 -12.70 -1.63 15.86
N ALA A 77 -12.93 -1.85 14.56
CA ALA A 77 -13.21 -3.17 13.99
C ALA A 77 -12.09 -3.56 13.02
N LYS A 78 -11.54 -4.76 13.17
CA LYS A 78 -10.50 -5.25 12.25
C LYS A 78 -11.05 -5.41 10.84
N VAL A 79 -10.26 -4.95 9.86
CA VAL A 79 -10.56 -5.12 8.43
C VAL A 79 -9.78 -6.32 7.92
N GLY A 80 -10.48 -7.21 7.20
CA GLY A 80 -9.84 -8.31 6.48
C GLY A 80 -9.02 -7.77 5.32
N LEU A 81 -7.78 -8.24 5.22
CA LEU A 81 -6.88 -7.90 4.12
C LEU A 81 -6.55 -9.15 3.32
N GLU A 82 -6.18 -8.95 2.06
CA GLU A 82 -5.74 -9.98 1.13
C GLU A 82 -4.35 -9.65 0.61
N ARG A 83 -3.65 -10.66 0.11
CA ARG A 83 -2.40 -10.53 -0.64
C ARG A 83 -2.51 -11.29 -1.95
N SER A 84 -1.77 -10.85 -2.96
CA SER A 84 -1.59 -11.65 -4.17
C SER A 84 -0.60 -12.80 -3.88
N GLN A 85 -0.95 -14.02 -4.25
CA GLN A 85 -0.04 -15.16 -4.25
C GLN A 85 0.11 -15.72 -5.66
N ARG A 86 1.35 -15.75 -6.14
CA ARG A 86 1.69 -16.45 -7.38
C ARG A 86 1.59 -17.97 -7.18
N VAL A 87 0.71 -18.61 -7.93
CA VAL A 87 0.46 -20.08 -7.92
C VAL A 87 0.89 -20.77 -9.21
N GLY A 88 1.30 -19.99 -10.22
CA GLY A 88 1.84 -20.47 -11.49
C GLY A 88 2.72 -19.42 -12.15
N ARG A 89 3.23 -19.69 -13.36
CA ARG A 89 4.10 -18.75 -14.09
C ARG A 89 3.43 -17.39 -14.31
N ASP A 90 2.15 -17.40 -14.63
CA ASP A 90 1.35 -16.20 -14.96
C ASP A 90 0.01 -16.19 -14.19
N GLN A 91 -0.07 -16.92 -13.08
CA GLN A 91 -1.30 -17.01 -12.29
C GLN A 91 -1.06 -16.51 -10.87
N GLU A 92 -1.85 -15.52 -10.51
CA GLU A 92 -1.93 -14.95 -9.18
C GLU A 92 -3.34 -15.14 -8.64
N VAL A 93 -3.44 -15.53 -7.36
CA VAL A 93 -4.71 -15.71 -6.68
C VAL A 93 -4.76 -14.85 -5.42
N PRO A 94 -5.94 -14.31 -5.07
CA PRO A 94 -6.15 -13.64 -3.81
C PRO A 94 -6.01 -14.64 -2.66
N VAL A 95 -5.27 -14.26 -1.62
CA VAL A 95 -5.13 -15.05 -0.39
C VAL A 95 -5.37 -14.14 0.80
N ALA A 96 -6.29 -14.52 1.67
CA ALA A 96 -6.55 -13.79 2.90
C ALA A 96 -5.27 -13.69 3.74
N LEU A 97 -4.98 -12.48 4.22
CA LEU A 97 -3.94 -12.23 5.20
C LEU A 97 -4.39 -12.83 6.54
N ALA A 98 -3.48 -13.53 7.21
CA ALA A 98 -3.78 -14.12 8.51
C ALA A 98 -4.10 -13.03 9.56
N ALA A 99 -4.79 -13.42 10.64
CA ALA A 99 -5.26 -12.49 11.66
C ALA A 99 -4.14 -11.77 12.44
N ASP A 100 -2.91 -12.28 12.34
CA ASP A 100 -1.69 -11.64 12.88
C ASP A 100 -1.20 -10.49 11.99
N GLY A 101 -1.67 -10.41 10.74
CA GLY A 101 -1.33 -9.37 9.77
C GLY A 101 -0.01 -9.61 9.03
N VAL A 102 0.58 -10.81 9.10
CA VAL A 102 1.90 -11.07 8.51
C VAL A 102 1.82 -11.11 6.98
N ALA A 103 2.41 -10.09 6.34
CA ALA A 103 2.65 -10.03 4.90
C ALA A 103 4.10 -10.43 4.62
N PRO A 104 4.36 -11.62 4.03
CA PRO A 104 5.71 -12.14 3.91
C PRO A 104 6.56 -11.43 2.85
N SER A 105 5.95 -10.85 1.82
CA SER A 105 6.66 -10.20 0.73
C SER A 105 5.80 -9.09 0.11
N LEU A 106 6.46 -8.16 -0.56
CA LEU A 106 5.82 -7.24 -1.50
C LEU A 106 5.41 -7.96 -2.78
N PHE A 107 4.39 -7.45 -3.46
CA PHE A 107 4.02 -7.81 -4.83
C PHE A 107 3.72 -6.54 -5.64
N ALA A 108 3.98 -6.58 -6.94
CA ALA A 108 3.65 -5.45 -7.83
C ALA A 108 2.15 -5.20 -7.80
N PHE A 109 1.76 -3.95 -7.60
CA PHE A 109 0.35 -3.59 -7.51
C PHE A 109 0.17 -2.12 -7.82
N ASP A 110 -0.63 -1.83 -8.84
CA ASP A 110 -0.79 -0.49 -9.37
C ASP A 110 -1.92 0.27 -8.66
N ALA A 111 -1.64 1.52 -8.34
CA ALA A 111 -2.62 2.48 -7.91
C ALA A 111 -3.44 3.00 -9.11
N ASP A 112 -4.65 3.49 -8.82
CA ASP A 112 -5.42 4.24 -9.80
C ASP A 112 -4.65 5.54 -10.17
N PRO A 113 -4.16 5.66 -11.42
CA PRO A 113 -3.33 6.79 -11.83
C PRO A 113 -4.11 8.11 -11.79
N MET A 114 -5.43 8.07 -12.01
CA MET A 114 -6.27 9.27 -11.96
C MET A 114 -6.38 9.79 -10.53
N ALA A 115 -6.60 8.90 -9.56
CA ALA A 115 -6.64 9.28 -8.15
C ALA A 115 -5.31 9.84 -7.66
N LEU A 116 -4.17 9.27 -8.10
CA LEU A 116 -2.85 9.83 -7.79
C LEU A 116 -2.65 11.23 -8.40
N GLN A 117 -3.13 11.45 -9.62
CA GLN A 117 -3.01 12.74 -10.28
C GLN A 117 -3.87 13.82 -9.62
N GLU A 118 -5.12 13.51 -9.28
CA GLU A 118 -6.03 14.43 -8.58
C GLU A 118 -5.50 14.82 -7.20
N ALA A 119 -4.81 13.90 -6.51
CA ALA A 119 -4.15 14.17 -5.23
C ALA A 119 -2.80 14.92 -5.36
N GLY A 120 -2.34 15.21 -6.58
CA GLY A 120 -1.05 15.84 -6.85
C GLY A 120 0.16 14.93 -6.51
N LEU A 121 -0.07 13.61 -6.45
CA LEU A 121 0.94 12.61 -6.09
C LEU A 121 1.68 12.03 -7.31
N SER A 122 1.21 12.32 -8.52
CA SER A 122 1.87 12.00 -9.79
C SER A 122 2.10 13.26 -10.63
N SER A 123 3.21 13.31 -11.36
CA SER A 123 3.54 14.40 -12.28
C SER A 123 4.08 13.85 -13.60
N ALA A 124 3.98 14.64 -14.68
CA ALA A 124 4.54 14.25 -15.98
C ALA A 124 6.08 14.15 -15.99
N GLU A 125 6.76 14.70 -14.98
CA GLU A 125 8.23 14.70 -14.87
C GLU A 125 8.78 13.50 -14.10
N THR A 126 7.91 12.68 -13.50
CA THR A 126 8.31 11.60 -12.58
C THR A 126 7.60 10.32 -12.94
N VAL A 127 8.33 9.21 -12.92
CA VAL A 127 7.74 7.87 -12.98
C VAL A 127 7.57 7.30 -11.58
N SER A 128 6.57 6.43 -11.40
CA SER A 128 6.37 5.64 -10.20
C SER A 128 6.37 4.14 -10.48
N LYS A 129 6.82 3.36 -9.48
CA LYS A 129 6.55 1.92 -9.36
C LYS A 129 5.91 1.68 -8.00
N GLU A 130 4.88 0.87 -7.95
CA GLU A 130 4.09 0.61 -6.74
C GLU A 130 4.08 -0.87 -6.38
N PHE A 131 4.12 -1.13 -5.09
CA PHE A 131 4.12 -2.47 -4.53
C PHE A 131 3.19 -2.52 -3.33
N ALA A 132 2.45 -3.61 -3.15
CA ALA A 132 1.57 -3.81 -2.02
C ALA A 132 2.12 -4.86 -1.04
N PHE A 133 1.87 -4.65 0.25
CA PHE A 133 1.94 -5.71 1.25
C PHE A 133 0.60 -6.45 1.34
N ALA A 134 -0.49 -5.71 1.20
CA ALA A 134 -1.85 -6.23 1.26
C ALA A 134 -2.84 -5.24 0.62
N TYR A 135 -4.02 -5.73 0.25
CA TYR A 135 -5.13 -4.93 -0.26
C TYR A 135 -6.47 -5.36 0.34
N SER A 136 -7.49 -4.52 0.19
CA SER A 136 -8.88 -4.82 0.48
C SER A 136 -9.70 -4.60 -0.79
N PRO A 137 -10.40 -5.62 -1.33
CA PRO A 137 -11.12 -5.50 -2.61
C PRO A 137 -12.43 -4.69 -2.52
N SER A 138 -12.94 -4.50 -1.30
CA SER A 138 -14.10 -3.68 -1.01
C SER A 138 -13.90 -3.07 0.37
N LEU A 139 -13.93 -1.75 0.48
CA LEU A 139 -13.78 -1.08 1.77
C LEU A 139 -14.74 0.11 1.88
N PRO A 140 -15.74 0.07 2.78
CA PRO A 140 -16.71 1.15 2.89
C PRO A 140 -16.06 2.51 3.19
N ALA A 141 -16.66 3.59 2.69
CA ALA A 141 -16.23 4.91 3.11
C ALA A 141 -16.26 5.07 4.64
N GLY A 142 -15.28 5.77 5.19
CA GLY A 142 -15.15 5.91 6.64
C GLY A 142 -13.76 6.32 7.11
N ARG A 143 -13.53 6.18 8.41
CA ARG A 143 -12.24 6.44 9.05
C ARG A 143 -11.55 5.13 9.36
N TYR A 144 -10.24 5.10 9.14
CA TYR A 144 -9.40 3.94 9.32
C TYR A 144 -8.12 4.27 10.07
N ARG A 145 -7.58 3.28 10.77
CA ARG A 145 -6.27 3.31 11.39
C ARG A 145 -5.44 2.16 10.83
N LEU A 146 -4.32 2.49 10.21
CA LEU A 146 -3.28 1.56 9.79
C LEU A 146 -2.22 1.47 10.88
N SER A 147 -1.79 0.24 11.19
CA SER A 147 -0.53 -0.06 11.85
C SER A 147 0.33 -0.91 10.91
N LEU A 148 1.50 -0.39 10.54
CA LEU A 148 2.43 -1.05 9.63
C LEU A 148 3.79 -1.19 10.31
N ARG A 149 4.27 -2.42 10.52
CA ARG A 149 5.61 -2.68 11.04
C ARG A 149 6.41 -3.48 10.02
N ILE A 150 7.57 -2.97 9.62
CA ILE A 150 8.47 -3.69 8.70
C ILE A 150 9.38 -4.59 9.53
N ASP A 151 9.26 -5.90 9.34
CA ASP A 151 9.93 -6.92 10.16
C ASP A 151 11.11 -7.57 9.46
N ARG A 152 11.17 -7.53 8.13
CA ARG A 152 12.29 -8.04 7.35
C ARG A 152 12.74 -7.05 6.28
N ASN A 153 14.06 -6.92 6.15
CA ASN A 153 14.74 -6.19 5.07
C ASN A 153 14.26 -4.75 4.86
N ARG A 154 14.02 -4.03 5.97
CA ARG A 154 13.64 -2.60 5.95
C ARG A 154 14.66 -1.72 5.22
N GLU A 155 15.95 -2.04 5.32
CA GLU A 155 16.99 -1.27 4.64
C GLU A 155 16.78 -1.22 3.12
N ALA A 156 16.23 -2.28 2.51
CA ALA A 156 15.91 -2.27 1.09
C ALA A 156 14.86 -1.20 0.71
N LEU A 157 13.92 -0.90 1.61
CA LEU A 157 12.96 0.20 1.42
C LEU A 157 13.64 1.56 1.56
N ILE A 158 14.58 1.70 2.50
CA ILE A 158 15.30 2.95 2.75
C ILE A 158 16.24 3.25 1.58
N ASP A 159 17.01 2.25 1.12
CA ASP A 159 17.93 2.35 0.00
C ASP A 159 17.22 2.68 -1.32
N ALA A 160 15.99 2.18 -1.47
CA ALA A 160 15.15 2.49 -2.61
C ALA A 160 14.45 3.86 -2.51
N ASN A 161 14.62 4.58 -1.38
CA ASN A 161 13.87 5.80 -1.05
C ASN A 161 12.35 5.60 -1.19
N ALA A 162 11.87 4.45 -0.71
CA ALA A 162 10.47 4.08 -0.78
C ALA A 162 9.62 4.89 0.20
N GLN A 163 8.42 5.25 -0.23
CA GLN A 163 7.42 5.92 0.59
C GLN A 163 6.26 4.98 0.83
N LEU A 164 5.71 4.95 2.05
CA LEU A 164 4.43 4.32 2.33
C LEU A 164 3.36 4.94 1.43
N LEU A 165 2.55 4.10 0.80
CA LEU A 165 1.41 4.47 -0.01
C LEU A 165 0.16 3.73 0.50
N ILE A 166 -0.92 4.48 0.70
CA ILE A 166 -2.28 3.93 0.77
C ILE A 166 -3.04 4.56 -0.39
N ALA A 167 -3.50 3.74 -1.34
CA ALA A 167 -4.12 4.23 -2.55
C ALA A 167 -5.27 3.35 -3.02
N TYR A 168 -6.16 3.96 -3.79
CA TYR A 168 -7.13 3.24 -4.60
C TYR A 168 -6.42 2.37 -5.63
N THR A 169 -7.00 1.24 -5.97
CA THR A 169 -6.57 0.40 -7.08
C THR A 169 -7.73 0.18 -8.04
N TRP A 170 -7.48 -0.44 -9.19
CA TRP A 170 -8.57 -0.86 -10.04
C TRP A 170 -9.27 -2.08 -9.45
N LYS A 171 -10.60 -2.06 -9.50
CA LYS A 171 -11.39 -3.25 -9.26
C LYS A 171 -11.07 -4.25 -10.37
N ALA A 172 -10.57 -5.42 -10.02
CA ALA A 172 -10.50 -6.53 -10.98
C ALA A 172 -11.91 -6.73 -11.56
N LYS A 173 -12.01 -6.74 -12.90
CA LYS A 173 -13.27 -6.93 -13.63
C LYS A 173 -13.81 -8.35 -13.44
#